data_AF-A0A1I5WI05-F1
#
_entry.id   AF-A0A1I5WI05-F1
#
_cell.length_a   1.000
_cell.length_b   1.000
_cell.length_c   1.000
_cell.angle_alpha   90.00
_cell.angle_beta   90.00
_cell.angle_gamma   90.00
#
_symmetry.space_group_name_H-M   'P 1'
#
loop_
_entity.id
_entity.type
_entity.pdbx_description
1 polymer ?
#
loop_
_entity_poly.entity_id
_entity_poly.type
_entity_poly.pdbx_seq_one_letter_code
_entity_poly.pdbx_strand_id
1 'polypeptide(L)'
;MDVTEDAVRDVCTNAVFERGERYLSEGCIHEIHRVDTTVTAVVSGSRQYDVRVDLATDGFAPWCDCPYDGPGACKHVVAVLLRCVDDPPPDEGDRLDAELDGADADELRAFLRDELATDADLRDRFLARVGEPTRQSVDELRTAIDRRFEETNPEYHVVFEPIDFTQWFALANEYREQGRYASAATVYRALVESLDDNMERVDGAYDHFSRAFSRALDGYVDCVVTTERDADAVTDAVAFLEERVTSGTRFLAEHFEKAAVDLREKADEQSCE
;
A
#
# COMPACT_ATOMS: atom_id res chain seq x y z
N MET A 1 -16.32 -17.82 -4.25
CA MET A 1 -17.19 -17.77 -3.07
C MET A 1 -18.14 -16.63 -3.31
N ASP A 2 -19.45 -16.84 -3.21
CA ASP A 2 -20.39 -15.75 -3.45
C ASP A 2 -20.33 -14.78 -2.27
N VAL A 3 -20.23 -13.48 -2.56
CA VAL A 3 -20.26 -12.43 -1.54
C VAL A 3 -21.66 -12.42 -0.92
N THR A 4 -21.75 -12.58 0.40
CA THR A 4 -23.02 -12.53 1.14
C THR A 4 -23.08 -11.32 2.04
N GLU A 5 -24.28 -10.82 2.32
CA GLU A 5 -24.48 -9.72 3.25
C GLU A 5 -23.90 -10.01 4.64
N ASP A 6 -24.04 -11.26 5.13
CA ASP A 6 -23.46 -11.70 6.41
C ASP A 6 -21.94 -11.57 6.40
N ALA A 7 -21.27 -11.96 5.31
CA ALA A 7 -19.82 -11.80 5.19
C ALA A 7 -19.40 -10.31 5.15
N VAL A 8 -20.24 -9.42 4.59
CA VAL A 8 -20.01 -7.97 4.65
C VAL A 8 -20.19 -7.43 6.07
N ARG A 9 -21.14 -7.97 6.83
CA ARG A 9 -21.34 -7.61 8.25
C ARG A 9 -20.17 -8.04 9.12
N ASP A 10 -19.51 -9.14 8.80
CA ASP A 10 -18.35 -9.64 9.56
C ASP A 10 -17.10 -8.74 9.43
N VAL A 11 -16.97 -7.98 8.34
CA VAL A 11 -15.81 -7.12 8.10
C VAL A 11 -15.97 -5.68 8.60
N CYS A 12 -17.13 -5.31 9.16
CA CYS A 12 -17.37 -3.93 9.61
C CYS A 12 -18.28 -3.85 10.84
N THR A 13 -18.38 -2.67 11.46
CA THR A 13 -19.34 -2.46 12.55
C THR A 13 -20.74 -2.17 12.00
N ASN A 14 -21.79 -2.46 12.77
CA ASN A 14 -23.18 -2.14 12.38
C ASN A 14 -23.37 -0.68 11.95
N ALA A 15 -22.76 0.27 12.67
CA ALA A 15 -22.85 1.69 12.32
C ALA A 15 -22.15 2.03 10.99
N VAL A 16 -21.12 1.29 10.61
CA VAL A 16 -20.46 1.45 9.30
C VAL A 16 -21.25 0.76 8.20
N PHE A 17 -21.83 -0.40 8.50
CA PHE A 17 -22.71 -1.14 7.61
C PHE A 17 -23.88 -0.26 7.12
N GLU A 18 -24.62 0.35 8.05
CA GLU A 18 -25.74 1.26 7.74
C GLU A 18 -25.32 2.46 6.88
N ARG A 19 -24.08 2.93 7.04
CA ARG A 19 -23.53 4.01 6.19
C ARG A 19 -23.19 3.51 4.79
N GLY A 20 -22.70 2.29 4.66
CA GLY A 20 -22.45 1.65 3.37
C GLY A 20 -23.73 1.43 2.56
N GLU A 21 -24.80 0.94 3.21
CA GLU A 21 -26.13 0.81 2.59
C GLU A 21 -26.65 2.13 2.03
N ARG A 22 -26.44 3.22 2.78
CA ARG A 22 -26.81 4.55 2.32
C ARG A 22 -26.00 5.00 1.10
N TYR A 23 -24.69 4.75 1.07
CA TYR A 23 -23.86 5.12 -0.08
C TYR A 23 -24.24 4.33 -1.34
N LEU A 24 -24.61 3.06 -1.18
CA LEU A 24 -25.15 2.25 -2.27
C LEU A 24 -26.47 2.82 -2.79
N SER A 25 -27.43 3.09 -1.89
CA SER A 25 -28.76 3.59 -2.27
C SER A 25 -28.77 5.03 -2.80
N GLU A 26 -27.81 5.86 -2.38
CA GLU A 26 -27.59 7.22 -2.90
C GLU A 26 -26.84 7.22 -4.26
N GLY A 27 -26.38 6.06 -4.74
CA GLY A 27 -25.69 5.95 -6.03
C GLY A 27 -24.29 6.57 -6.01
N CYS A 28 -23.59 6.50 -4.88
CA CYS A 28 -22.24 7.08 -4.73
C CYS A 28 -21.12 6.26 -5.37
N ILE A 29 -21.42 5.09 -5.97
CA ILE A 29 -20.44 4.21 -6.60
C ILE A 29 -20.37 4.51 -8.10
N HIS A 30 -19.16 4.68 -8.59
CA HIS A 30 -18.84 5.01 -9.98
C HIS A 30 -17.75 4.05 -10.48
N GLU A 31 -17.67 3.88 -11.80
CA GLU A 31 -16.56 3.17 -12.47
C GLU A 31 -16.23 1.82 -11.81
N ILE A 32 -17.27 1.02 -11.54
CA ILE A 32 -17.09 -0.30 -10.94
C ILE A 32 -16.72 -1.32 -12.02
N HIS A 33 -15.58 -1.97 -11.83
CA HIS A 33 -15.04 -2.97 -12.73
C HIS A 33 -14.68 -4.23 -11.95
N ARG A 34 -14.76 -5.38 -12.63
CA ARG A 34 -14.36 -6.65 -12.07
C ARG A 34 -13.51 -7.43 -13.06
N VAL A 35 -12.40 -7.94 -12.56
CA VAL A 35 -11.52 -8.89 -13.26
C VAL A 35 -11.28 -10.05 -12.30
N ASP A 36 -11.77 -11.23 -12.66
CA ASP A 36 -11.78 -12.44 -11.85
C ASP A 36 -12.44 -12.21 -10.48
N THR A 37 -11.63 -12.16 -9.43
CA THR A 37 -12.07 -11.96 -8.04
C THR A 37 -11.82 -10.53 -7.57
N THR A 38 -11.08 -9.73 -8.33
CA THR A 38 -10.76 -8.34 -7.95
C THR A 38 -11.84 -7.40 -8.47
N VAL A 39 -12.39 -6.59 -7.55
CA VAL A 39 -13.31 -5.51 -7.88
C VAL A 39 -12.65 -4.18 -7.54
N THR A 40 -12.67 -3.25 -8.50
CA THR A 40 -12.25 -1.86 -8.32
C THR A 40 -13.42 -0.92 -8.55
N ALA A 41 -13.49 0.17 -7.80
CA ALA A 41 -14.51 1.19 -7.99
C ALA A 41 -14.05 2.56 -7.48
N VAL A 42 -14.65 3.62 -8.02
CA VAL A 42 -14.52 4.99 -7.50
C VAL A 42 -15.77 5.32 -6.69
N VAL A 43 -15.61 5.71 -5.42
CA VAL A 43 -16.73 6.03 -4.53
C VAL A 43 -16.70 7.49 -4.12
N SER A 44 -17.81 8.19 -4.35
CA SER A 44 -17.99 9.59 -3.96
C SER A 44 -18.15 9.74 -2.44
N GLY A 45 -17.37 10.62 -1.82
CA GLY A 45 -17.47 11.04 -0.43
C GLY A 45 -17.15 12.54 -0.28
N SER A 46 -16.26 12.90 0.64
CA SER A 46 -15.72 14.28 0.69
C SER A 46 -14.81 14.62 -0.50
N ARG A 47 -14.24 13.59 -1.13
CA ARG A 47 -13.62 13.56 -2.45
C ARG A 47 -13.98 12.22 -3.11
N GLN A 48 -13.51 11.97 -4.32
CA GLN A 48 -13.54 10.65 -4.90
C GLN A 48 -12.47 9.77 -4.23
N TYR A 49 -12.84 8.54 -3.92
CA TYR A 49 -11.99 7.56 -3.27
C TYR A 49 -11.92 6.29 -4.12
N ASP A 50 -10.72 5.78 -4.32
CA ASP A 50 -10.49 4.51 -4.99
C ASP A 50 -10.68 3.37 -3.98
N VAL A 51 -11.40 2.34 -4.42
CA VAL A 51 -11.70 1.15 -3.63
C VAL A 51 -11.27 -0.08 -4.41
N ARG A 52 -10.59 -1.00 -3.73
CA ARG A 52 -10.24 -2.32 -4.24
C ARG A 52 -10.61 -3.40 -3.23
N VAL A 53 -11.24 -4.47 -3.70
CA VAL A 53 -11.52 -5.66 -2.89
C VAL A 53 -11.21 -6.92 -3.69
N ASP A 54 -10.81 -7.98 -3.01
CA ASP A 54 -10.62 -9.31 -3.58
C ASP A 54 -11.63 -10.29 -2.99
N LEU A 55 -12.60 -10.70 -3.80
CA LEU A 55 -13.73 -11.53 -3.40
C LEU A 55 -13.36 -12.99 -3.05
N ALA A 56 -12.15 -13.44 -3.39
CA ALA A 56 -11.70 -14.79 -3.04
C ALA A 56 -11.01 -14.89 -1.69
N THR A 57 -10.52 -13.77 -1.16
CA THR A 57 -9.81 -13.73 0.11
C THR A 57 -10.79 -13.58 1.28
N ASP A 58 -10.58 -14.32 2.37
CA ASP A 58 -11.36 -14.15 3.60
C ASP A 58 -11.26 -12.70 4.09
N GLY A 59 -12.40 -12.09 4.35
CA GLY A 59 -12.47 -10.67 4.72
C GLY A 59 -12.20 -9.70 3.57
N PHE A 60 -12.11 -10.19 2.33
CA PHE A 60 -12.06 -9.43 1.06
C PHE A 60 -10.80 -8.60 0.77
N ALA A 61 -9.74 -8.72 1.60
CA ALA A 61 -8.51 -7.92 1.49
C ALA A 61 -8.75 -6.43 1.09
N PRO A 62 -9.63 -5.70 1.80
CA PRO A 62 -10.14 -4.43 1.34
C PRO A 62 -9.08 -3.35 1.41
N TRP A 63 -9.03 -2.54 0.36
CA TRP A 63 -8.23 -1.33 0.30
C TRP A 63 -9.10 -0.15 -0.13
N CYS A 64 -8.90 0.98 0.52
CA CYS A 64 -9.51 2.25 0.15
C CYS A 64 -8.58 3.38 0.56
N ASP A 65 -8.40 4.39 -0.29
CA ASP A 65 -7.58 5.57 -0.03
C ASP A 65 -8.25 6.62 0.89
N CYS A 66 -9.38 6.26 1.52
CA CYS A 66 -10.09 7.14 2.43
C CYS A 66 -9.42 7.20 3.81
N PRO A 67 -9.51 8.34 4.53
CA PRO A 67 -8.80 8.55 5.80
C PRO A 67 -9.42 7.79 7.00
N TYR A 68 -10.32 6.84 6.75
CA TYR A 68 -11.03 6.09 7.80
C TYR A 68 -10.08 5.21 8.61
N ASP A 69 -10.22 5.24 9.92
CA ASP A 69 -9.34 4.56 10.88
C ASP A 69 -10.09 3.85 12.01
N GLY A 70 -11.40 3.74 11.86
CA GLY A 70 -12.21 2.91 12.75
C GLY A 70 -12.01 1.42 12.47
N PRO A 71 -12.58 0.56 13.33
CA PRO A 71 -12.45 -0.88 13.18
C PRO A 71 -13.14 -1.40 11.92
N GLY A 72 -12.44 -2.29 11.20
CA GLY A 72 -12.94 -2.99 10.03
C GLY A 72 -12.93 -2.14 8.75
N ALA A 73 -13.65 -2.63 7.74
CA ALA A 73 -13.80 -1.98 6.45
C ALA A 73 -14.55 -0.64 6.58
N CYS A 74 -14.14 0.35 5.80
CA CYS A 74 -14.82 1.64 5.75
C CYS A 74 -16.15 1.54 4.98
N LYS A 75 -17.00 2.56 5.13
CA LYS A 75 -18.30 2.61 4.42
C LYS A 75 -18.21 2.52 2.89
N HIS A 76 -17.10 2.96 2.28
CA HIS A 76 -16.93 2.91 0.82
C HIS A 76 -16.72 1.46 0.37
N VAL A 77 -15.84 0.73 1.07
CA VAL A 77 -15.63 -0.70 0.87
C VAL A 77 -16.94 -1.45 1.07
N VAL A 78 -17.66 -1.18 2.16
CA VAL A 78 -18.96 -1.80 2.43
C VAL A 78 -19.94 -1.53 1.28
N ALA A 79 -20.03 -0.30 0.79
CA ALA A 79 -20.92 0.03 -0.33
C ALA A 79 -20.58 -0.78 -1.60
N VAL A 80 -19.30 -0.94 -1.92
CA VAL A 80 -18.83 -1.75 -3.06
C VAL A 80 -19.13 -3.24 -2.85
N LEU A 81 -18.92 -3.77 -1.64
CA LEU A 81 -19.25 -5.17 -1.34
C LEU A 81 -20.75 -5.41 -1.42
N LEU A 82 -21.59 -4.52 -0.88
CA LEU A 82 -23.04 -4.60 -1.00
C LEU A 82 -23.50 -4.50 -2.46
N ARG A 83 -22.86 -3.64 -3.27
CA ARG A 83 -23.10 -3.59 -4.72
C ARG A 83 -22.85 -4.95 -5.37
N CYS A 84 -21.81 -5.67 -4.94
CA CYS A 84 -21.48 -7.01 -5.43
C CYS A 84 -22.47 -8.09 -4.96
N VAL A 85 -23.06 -7.94 -3.77
CA VAL A 85 -24.15 -8.81 -3.28
C VAL A 85 -25.41 -8.62 -4.12
N ASP A 86 -25.79 -7.36 -4.38
CA ASP A 86 -27.06 -7.02 -5.03
C ASP A 86 -27.06 -7.31 -6.53
N ASP A 87 -26.05 -6.83 -7.25
CA ASP A 87 -25.91 -7.03 -8.69
C ASP A 87 -24.42 -6.88 -9.07
N PRO A 88 -23.66 -8.00 -9.08
CA PRO A 88 -22.23 -7.96 -9.26
C PRO A 88 -21.87 -7.46 -10.67
N PRO A 89 -20.83 -6.60 -10.79
CA PRO A 89 -20.32 -6.20 -12.09
C PRO A 89 -19.94 -7.44 -12.93
N PRO A 90 -20.12 -7.38 -14.25
CA PRO A 90 -19.71 -8.47 -15.14
C PRO A 90 -18.21 -8.70 -14.99
N ASP A 91 -17.80 -9.96 -15.03
CA ASP A 91 -16.40 -10.31 -15.04
C ASP A 91 -15.80 -10.02 -16.41
N GLU A 92 -14.81 -9.14 -16.45
CA GLU A 92 -14.10 -8.77 -17.67
C GLU A 92 -12.85 -9.65 -17.91
N GLY A 93 -12.50 -10.54 -16.97
CA GLY A 93 -11.29 -11.39 -17.03
C GLY A 93 -11.23 -12.27 -18.26
N ASP A 94 -12.25 -13.12 -18.49
CA ASP A 94 -12.30 -13.99 -19.67
C ASP A 94 -12.18 -13.23 -21.00
N ARG A 95 -12.76 -12.02 -21.07
CA ARG A 95 -12.68 -11.17 -22.27
C ARG A 95 -11.27 -10.60 -22.42
N LEU A 96 -10.68 -10.14 -21.33
CA LEU A 96 -9.31 -9.62 -21.32
C LEU A 96 -8.32 -10.71 -21.76
N ASP A 97 -8.43 -11.90 -21.18
CA ASP A 97 -7.55 -13.04 -21.49
C ASP A 97 -7.66 -13.46 -22.95
N ALA A 98 -8.88 -13.54 -23.49
CA ALA A 98 -9.09 -13.88 -24.90
C ALA A 98 -8.45 -12.85 -25.86
N GLU A 99 -8.54 -11.56 -25.55
CA GLU A 99 -7.90 -10.51 -26.35
C GLU A 99 -6.38 -10.52 -26.20
N LEU A 100 -5.87 -10.75 -24.97
CA LEU A 100 -4.43 -10.86 -24.71
C LEU A 100 -3.80 -12.08 -25.39
N ASP A 101 -4.46 -13.24 -25.34
CA ASP A 101 -4.01 -14.47 -25.99
C ASP A 101 -4.11 -14.40 -27.53
N GLY A 102 -5.06 -13.62 -28.04
CA GLY A 102 -5.29 -13.41 -29.47
C GLY A 102 -4.37 -12.37 -30.12
N ALA A 103 -3.81 -11.46 -29.33
CA ALA A 103 -2.99 -10.35 -29.81
C ALA A 103 -1.59 -10.81 -30.24
N ASP A 104 -1.05 -10.16 -31.28
CA ASP A 104 0.33 -10.42 -31.70
C ASP A 104 1.34 -9.89 -30.66
N ALA A 105 2.41 -10.63 -30.45
CA ALA A 105 3.38 -10.31 -29.42
C ALA A 105 4.09 -8.96 -29.67
N ASP A 106 4.28 -8.54 -30.93
CA ASP A 106 4.88 -7.24 -31.23
C ASP A 106 3.90 -6.10 -31.02
N GLU A 107 2.61 -6.33 -31.26
CA GLU A 107 1.53 -5.38 -30.94
C GLU A 107 1.39 -5.17 -29.43
N LEU A 108 1.38 -6.25 -28.65
CA LEU A 108 1.35 -6.18 -27.18
C LEU A 108 2.57 -5.43 -26.63
N ARG A 109 3.77 -5.69 -27.17
CA ARG A 109 5.00 -4.96 -26.76
C ARG A 109 4.93 -3.48 -27.11
N ALA A 110 4.37 -3.14 -28.27
CA ALA A 110 4.22 -1.75 -28.69
C ALA A 110 3.23 -1.00 -27.80
N PHE A 111 2.05 -1.59 -27.54
CA PHE A 111 1.04 -1.04 -26.65
C PHE A 111 1.60 -0.84 -25.24
N LEU A 112 2.17 -1.89 -24.66
CA LEU A 112 2.75 -1.82 -23.32
C LEU A 112 3.85 -0.76 -23.24
N ARG A 113 4.71 -0.62 -24.28
CA ARG A 113 5.74 0.42 -24.30
C ARG A 113 5.15 1.83 -24.27
N ASP A 114 4.02 2.06 -24.93
CA ASP A 114 3.35 3.37 -24.98
C ASP A 114 2.70 3.71 -23.63
N GLU A 115 2.02 2.75 -23.02
CA GLU A 115 1.45 2.88 -21.67
C GLU A 115 2.54 3.15 -20.62
N LEU A 116 3.63 2.37 -20.64
CA LEU A 116 4.77 2.58 -19.74
C LEU A 116 5.51 3.90 -19.99
N ALA A 117 5.41 4.50 -21.17
CA ALA A 117 6.00 5.81 -21.42
C ALA A 117 5.20 6.93 -20.75
N THR A 118 3.88 6.76 -20.64
CA THR A 118 2.94 7.79 -20.19
C THR A 118 2.61 7.67 -18.70
N ASP A 119 2.52 6.44 -18.18
CA ASP A 119 2.21 6.16 -16.78
C ASP A 119 3.48 5.75 -16.02
N ALA A 120 3.92 6.62 -15.12
CA ALA A 120 5.12 6.39 -14.31
C ALA A 120 4.92 5.26 -13.28
N ASP A 121 3.72 5.14 -12.70
CA ASP A 121 3.44 4.18 -11.64
C ASP A 121 3.29 2.77 -12.23
N LEU A 122 2.64 2.64 -13.40
CA LEU A 122 2.63 1.39 -14.16
C LEU A 122 4.04 0.99 -14.61
N ARG A 123 4.87 1.95 -15.02
CA ARG A 123 6.26 1.70 -15.41
C ARG A 123 7.09 1.15 -14.27
N ASP A 124 7.00 1.75 -13.09
CA ASP A 124 7.78 1.31 -11.93
C ASP A 124 7.36 -0.09 -11.47
N ARG A 125 6.05 -0.38 -11.41
CA ARG A 125 5.53 -1.73 -11.13
C ARG A 125 5.98 -2.76 -12.17
N PHE A 126 5.89 -2.44 -13.46
CA PHE A 126 6.32 -3.34 -14.51
C PHE A 126 7.83 -3.67 -14.41
N LEU A 127 8.67 -2.67 -14.17
CA LEU A 127 10.11 -2.87 -13.98
C LEU A 127 10.42 -3.68 -12.72
N ALA A 128 9.69 -3.48 -11.63
CA ALA A 128 9.84 -4.28 -10.42
C ALA A 128 9.49 -5.76 -10.63
N ARG A 129 8.47 -6.02 -11.47
CA ARG A 129 7.94 -7.35 -11.79
C ARG A 129 8.75 -8.12 -12.82
N VAL A 130 9.19 -7.46 -13.89
CA VAL A 130 9.80 -8.10 -15.08
C VAL A 130 11.26 -7.72 -15.27
N GLY A 131 11.67 -6.57 -14.75
CA GLY A 131 13.07 -6.15 -14.78
C GLY A 131 13.95 -7.05 -13.92
N GLU A 132 15.25 -7.09 -14.24
CA GLU A 132 16.23 -7.44 -13.22
C GLU A 132 16.04 -6.49 -12.02
N PRO A 133 16.31 -6.93 -10.78
CA PRO A 133 16.31 -6.05 -9.62
C PRO A 133 16.90 -4.69 -9.97
N THR A 134 16.06 -3.69 -10.14
CA THR A 134 16.56 -2.33 -10.14
C THR A 134 17.15 -2.18 -8.76
N ARG A 135 18.48 -2.04 -8.68
CA ARG A 135 19.20 -1.65 -7.47
C ARG A 135 18.88 -0.20 -7.15
N GLN A 136 17.60 0.16 -7.15
CA GLN A 136 17.16 1.46 -6.69
C GLN A 136 17.70 1.59 -5.29
N SER A 137 18.60 2.56 -5.11
CA SER A 137 19.15 2.82 -3.80
C SER A 137 18.05 3.41 -2.92
N VAL A 138 18.26 3.33 -1.61
CA VAL A 138 17.42 4.04 -0.65
C VAL A 138 17.31 5.52 -1.03
N ASP A 139 18.40 6.16 -1.46
CA ASP A 139 18.43 7.58 -1.84
C ASP A 139 17.57 7.91 -3.06
N GLU A 140 17.54 7.05 -4.08
CA GLU A 140 16.72 7.25 -5.27
C GLU A 140 15.22 7.19 -4.92
N LEU A 141 14.84 6.23 -4.08
CA LEU A 141 13.46 6.09 -3.61
C LEU A 141 13.07 7.24 -2.69
N ARG A 142 13.94 7.64 -1.76
CA ARG A 142 13.73 8.81 -0.89
C ARG A 142 13.51 10.07 -1.71
N THR A 143 14.35 10.30 -2.72
CA THR A 143 14.20 11.46 -3.63
C THR A 143 12.82 11.49 -4.30
N ALA A 144 12.26 10.33 -4.68
CA ALA A 144 10.93 10.24 -5.26
C ALA A 144 9.82 10.48 -4.22
N ILE A 145 9.98 9.97 -3.01
CA ILE A 145 9.02 10.14 -1.90
C ILE A 145 9.01 11.59 -1.42
N ASP A 146 10.19 12.17 -1.15
CA ASP A 146 10.36 13.55 -0.68
C ASP A 146 9.78 14.56 -1.67
N ARG A 147 9.90 14.29 -2.97
CA ARG A 147 9.27 15.13 -4.00
C ARG A 147 7.75 15.26 -3.81
N ARG A 148 7.05 14.22 -3.33
CA ARG A 148 5.62 14.35 -3.04
C ARG A 148 5.34 15.33 -1.91
N PHE A 149 6.20 15.40 -0.90
CA PHE A 149 6.09 16.41 0.16
C PHE A 149 6.33 17.83 -0.37
N GLU A 150 7.18 17.99 -1.37
CA GLU A 150 7.44 19.28 -2.02
C GLU A 150 6.30 19.70 -2.97
N GLU A 151 5.72 18.75 -3.69
CA GLU A 151 4.64 18.99 -4.66
C GLU A 151 3.26 19.14 -4.00
N THR A 152 3.09 18.65 -2.77
CA THR A 152 1.84 18.74 -2.03
C THR A 152 1.75 20.09 -1.33
N ASN A 153 0.79 20.93 -1.74
CA ASN A 153 0.62 22.31 -1.26
C ASN A 153 1.90 23.16 -1.34
N PRO A 154 2.48 23.36 -2.53
CA PRO A 154 3.79 23.98 -2.68
C PRO A 154 3.84 25.45 -2.20
N GLU A 155 2.68 26.09 -2.03
CA GLU A 155 2.55 27.44 -1.49
C GLU A 155 2.79 27.51 0.02
N TYR A 156 2.83 26.37 0.71
CA TYR A 156 2.97 26.27 2.16
C TYR A 156 4.13 25.36 2.56
N HIS A 157 4.86 25.76 3.60
CA HIS A 157 5.88 24.89 4.20
C HIS A 157 5.24 23.68 4.91
N VAL A 158 4.01 23.85 5.41
CA VAL A 158 3.26 22.82 6.13
C VAL A 158 2.44 21.99 5.14
N VAL A 159 2.60 20.67 5.20
CA VAL A 159 1.82 19.70 4.44
C VAL A 159 0.56 19.35 5.25
N PHE A 160 -0.59 19.86 4.80
CA PHE A 160 -1.90 19.58 5.40
C PHE A 160 -2.84 18.81 4.46
N GLU A 161 -2.40 18.48 3.24
CA GLU A 161 -3.10 17.55 2.37
C GLU A 161 -2.47 16.16 2.48
N PRO A 162 -3.28 15.09 2.37
CA PRO A 162 -2.76 13.74 2.39
C PRO A 162 -1.87 13.47 1.17
N ILE A 163 -0.76 12.78 1.39
CA ILE A 163 0.12 12.26 0.34
C ILE A 163 -0.17 10.78 0.18
N ASP A 164 -0.39 10.32 -1.04
CA ASP A 164 -0.57 8.89 -1.29
C ASP A 164 0.78 8.16 -1.36
N PHE A 165 1.00 7.20 -0.46
CA PHE A 165 2.19 6.34 -0.44
C PHE A 165 1.95 4.95 -1.04
N THR A 166 0.76 4.70 -1.61
CA THR A 166 0.33 3.38 -2.07
C THR A 166 1.29 2.77 -3.08
N GLN A 167 1.84 3.57 -4.00
CA GLN A 167 2.79 3.09 -5.01
C GLN A 167 4.00 2.38 -4.39
N TRP A 168 4.59 2.91 -3.30
CA TRP A 168 5.75 2.31 -2.66
C TRP A 168 5.39 1.11 -1.79
N PHE A 169 4.23 1.13 -1.15
CA PHE A 169 3.75 -0.03 -0.41
C PHE A 169 3.41 -1.21 -1.34
N ALA A 170 2.80 -0.93 -2.49
CA ALA A 170 2.55 -1.93 -3.52
C ALA A 170 3.87 -2.51 -4.04
N LEU A 171 4.84 -1.66 -4.36
CA LEU A 171 6.18 -2.07 -4.80
C LEU A 171 6.88 -2.98 -3.76
N ALA A 172 6.87 -2.58 -2.48
CA ALA A 172 7.45 -3.38 -1.41
C ALA A 172 6.76 -4.75 -1.26
N ASN A 173 5.42 -4.77 -1.37
CA ASN A 173 4.64 -6.00 -1.31
C ASN A 173 4.93 -6.93 -2.50
N GLU A 174 5.04 -6.41 -3.72
CA GLU A 174 5.41 -7.18 -4.90
C GLU A 174 6.79 -7.84 -4.73
N TYR A 175 7.77 -7.13 -4.14
CA TYR A 175 9.06 -7.72 -3.80
C TYR A 175 8.94 -8.83 -2.74
N ARG A 176 8.10 -8.66 -1.72
CA ARG A 176 7.84 -9.70 -0.70
C ARG A 176 7.22 -10.95 -1.30
N GLU A 177 6.22 -10.80 -2.17
CA GLU A 177 5.54 -11.91 -2.84
C GLU A 177 6.49 -12.72 -3.72
N GLN A 178 7.51 -12.07 -4.28
CA GLN A 178 8.58 -12.72 -5.05
C GLN A 178 9.70 -13.32 -4.16
N GLY A 179 9.60 -13.24 -2.83
CA GLY A 179 10.66 -13.67 -1.90
C GLY A 179 11.90 -12.77 -1.87
N ARG A 180 11.80 -11.56 -2.41
CA ARG A 180 12.92 -10.60 -2.57
C ARG A 180 12.96 -9.61 -1.40
N TYR A 181 13.13 -10.14 -0.20
CA TYR A 181 13.01 -9.38 1.06
C TYR A 181 14.03 -8.23 1.19
N ALA A 182 15.26 -8.38 0.69
CA ALA A 182 16.24 -7.28 0.70
C ALA A 182 15.79 -6.07 -0.15
N SER A 183 15.16 -6.32 -1.30
CA SER A 183 14.59 -5.25 -2.14
C SER A 183 13.38 -4.60 -1.45
N ALA A 184 12.51 -5.39 -0.83
CA ALA A 184 11.39 -4.86 -0.04
C ALA A 184 11.87 -4.00 1.13
N ALA A 185 12.88 -4.46 1.88
CA ALA A 185 13.49 -3.71 2.97
C ALA A 185 14.06 -2.36 2.50
N THR A 186 14.64 -2.30 1.30
CA THR A 186 15.13 -1.04 0.70
C THR A 186 14.00 -0.03 0.49
N VAL A 187 12.84 -0.49 0.00
CA VAL A 187 11.66 0.37 -0.21
C VAL A 187 11.07 0.84 1.11
N TYR A 188 10.90 -0.06 2.08
CA TYR A 188 10.40 0.32 3.40
C TYR A 188 11.35 1.28 4.13
N ARG A 189 12.67 1.06 4.03
CA ARG A 189 13.67 1.97 4.60
C ARG A 189 13.57 3.37 4.00
N ALA A 190 13.40 3.48 2.68
CA ALA A 190 13.20 4.77 2.03
C ALA A 190 11.94 5.49 2.53
N LEU A 191 10.82 4.76 2.68
CA LEU A 191 9.60 5.29 3.29
C LEU A 191 9.82 5.78 4.72
N VAL A 192 10.47 4.96 5.56
CA VAL A 192 10.78 5.30 6.96
C VAL A 192 11.62 6.57 7.04
N GLU A 193 12.71 6.66 6.27
CA GLU A 193 13.59 7.82 6.29
C GLU A 193 12.88 9.09 5.80
N SER A 194 12.17 9.03 4.67
CA SER A 194 11.44 10.18 4.13
C SER A 194 10.30 10.64 5.04
N LEU A 195 9.54 9.71 5.63
CA LEU A 195 8.46 10.04 6.56
C LEU A 195 9.02 10.68 7.83
N ASP A 196 10.08 10.12 8.39
CA ASP A 196 10.72 10.66 9.59
C ASP A 196 11.35 12.05 9.33
N ASP A 197 12.05 12.23 8.21
CA ASP A 197 12.68 13.52 7.85
C ASP A 197 11.64 14.64 7.58
N ASN A 198 10.45 14.30 7.10
CA ASN A 198 9.40 15.27 6.79
C ASN A 198 8.33 15.39 7.88
N MET A 199 8.43 14.62 8.97
CA MET A 199 7.35 14.50 9.95
C MET A 199 7.03 15.83 10.66
N GLU A 200 8.03 16.69 10.87
CA GLU A 200 7.84 18.03 11.46
C GLU A 200 7.13 19.01 10.52
N ARG A 201 7.11 18.73 9.21
CA ARG A 201 6.46 19.57 8.19
C ARG A 201 4.98 19.25 8.02
N VAL A 202 4.52 18.14 8.58
CA VAL A 202 3.15 17.67 8.42
C VAL A 202 2.25 18.27 9.49
N ASP A 203 1.01 18.61 9.13
CA ASP A 203 -0.01 18.98 10.12
C ASP A 203 -0.38 17.75 10.97
N GLY A 204 -0.04 17.81 12.26
CA GLY A 204 -0.26 16.74 13.24
C GLY A 204 -1.73 16.37 13.48
N ALA A 205 -2.69 17.09 12.90
CA ALA A 205 -4.09 16.64 12.85
C ALA A 205 -4.30 15.40 11.96
N TYR A 206 -3.35 15.08 11.06
CA TYR A 206 -3.44 13.95 10.15
C TYR A 206 -2.63 12.74 10.61
N ASP A 207 -3.31 11.79 11.27
CA ASP A 207 -2.74 10.50 11.69
C ASP A 207 -2.27 9.62 10.50
N HIS A 208 -2.66 9.97 9.28
CA HIS A 208 -2.26 9.28 8.04
C HIS A 208 -0.73 9.08 7.93
N PHE A 209 0.07 10.10 8.22
CA PHE A 209 1.52 10.03 8.12
C PHE A 209 2.13 9.14 9.21
N SER A 210 1.62 9.21 10.44
CA SER A 210 2.05 8.37 11.56
C SER A 210 1.76 6.89 11.28
N ARG A 211 0.61 6.61 10.65
CA ARG A 211 0.22 5.27 10.21
C ARG A 211 1.08 4.75 9.07
N ALA A 212 1.35 5.58 8.06
CA ALA A 212 2.27 5.24 6.98
C ALA A 212 3.67 4.93 7.53
N PHE A 213 4.15 5.73 8.49
CA PHE A 213 5.45 5.54 9.13
C PHE A 213 5.50 4.21 9.89
N SER A 214 4.51 3.94 10.75
CA SER A 214 4.45 2.69 11.52
C SER A 214 4.39 1.47 10.60
N ARG A 215 3.55 1.52 9.56
CA ARG A 215 3.44 0.43 8.56
C ARG A 215 4.75 0.20 7.82
N ALA A 216 5.47 1.26 7.46
CA ALA A 216 6.75 1.15 6.78
C ALA A 216 7.83 0.57 7.71
N LEU A 217 7.86 0.99 8.97
CA LEU A 217 8.80 0.50 9.96
C LEU A 217 8.59 -0.99 10.27
N ASP A 218 7.34 -1.42 10.47
CA ASP A 218 6.99 -2.83 10.67
C ASP A 218 7.39 -3.67 9.45
N GLY A 219 7.06 -3.18 8.24
CA GLY A 219 7.44 -3.83 6.99
C GLY A 219 8.96 -3.96 6.81
N TYR A 220 9.72 -2.95 7.21
CA TYR A 220 11.19 -2.97 7.21
C TYR A 220 11.73 -4.06 8.13
N VAL A 221 11.32 -4.06 9.39
CA VAL A 221 11.75 -5.04 10.41
C VAL A 221 11.45 -6.46 9.94
N ASP A 222 10.22 -6.72 9.48
CA ASP A 222 9.83 -8.05 9.01
C ASP A 222 10.64 -8.50 7.79
N CYS A 223 10.96 -7.60 6.86
CA CYS A 223 11.78 -7.95 5.70
C CYS A 223 13.25 -8.23 6.08
N VAL A 224 13.83 -7.45 7.00
CA VAL A 224 15.20 -7.68 7.48
C VAL A 224 15.29 -9.04 8.18
N VAL A 225 14.35 -9.35 9.06
CA VAL A 225 14.28 -10.65 9.75
C VAL A 225 14.15 -11.81 8.76
N THR A 226 13.38 -11.63 7.68
CA THR A 226 13.11 -12.71 6.70
C THR A 226 14.23 -12.86 5.65
N THR A 227 15.10 -11.87 5.48
CA THR A 227 16.23 -11.94 4.53
C THR A 227 17.24 -12.95 5.08
N GLU A 228 17.15 -14.20 4.58
CA GLU A 228 17.84 -15.41 5.05
C GLU A 228 19.16 -15.17 5.81
N ARG A 229 19.13 -15.30 7.15
CA ARG A 229 20.28 -15.54 8.05
C ARG A 229 21.52 -14.66 7.81
N ASP A 230 21.35 -13.44 7.31
CA ASP A 230 22.43 -12.49 7.16
C ASP A 230 22.58 -11.67 8.46
N ALA A 231 23.44 -12.17 9.36
CA ALA A 231 23.73 -11.50 10.63
C ALA A 231 24.30 -10.09 10.43
N ASP A 232 24.96 -9.84 9.28
CA ASP A 232 25.47 -8.51 8.95
C ASP A 232 24.31 -7.58 8.59
N ALA A 233 23.31 -8.05 7.83
CA ALA A 233 22.10 -7.28 7.51
C ALA A 233 21.27 -6.90 8.75
N VAL A 234 21.12 -7.81 9.72
CA VAL A 234 20.46 -7.52 11.00
C VAL A 234 21.26 -6.48 11.79
N THR A 235 22.59 -6.62 11.83
CA THR A 235 23.47 -5.68 12.54
C THR A 235 23.41 -4.28 11.94
N ASP A 236 23.48 -4.17 10.61
CA ASP A 236 23.38 -2.90 9.89
C ASP A 236 22.00 -2.26 10.08
N ALA A 237 20.93 -3.06 10.08
CA ALA A 237 19.58 -2.58 10.31
C ALA A 237 19.38 -2.06 11.75
N VAL A 238 19.92 -2.76 12.76
CA VAL A 238 19.90 -2.28 14.15
C VAL A 238 20.66 -0.97 14.28
N ALA A 239 21.86 -0.88 13.68
CA ALA A 239 22.66 0.35 13.71
C ALA A 239 21.91 1.53 13.07
N PHE A 240 21.24 1.30 11.95
CA PHE A 240 20.36 2.29 11.32
C PHE A 240 19.23 2.76 12.26
N LEU A 241 18.52 1.84 12.90
CA LEU A 241 17.42 2.20 13.80
C LEU A 241 17.94 3.02 15.00
N GLU A 242 19.07 2.62 15.60
CA GLU A 242 19.69 3.38 16.70
C GLU A 242 20.20 4.75 16.27
N GLU A 243 20.73 4.88 15.05
CA GLU A 243 21.06 6.18 14.48
C GLU A 243 19.83 7.08 14.44
N ARG A 244 18.70 6.58 13.90
CA ARG A 244 17.44 7.33 13.82
C ARG A 244 16.86 7.73 15.18
N VAL A 245 17.07 6.95 16.24
CA VAL A 245 16.71 7.36 17.62
C VAL A 245 17.40 8.67 18.01
N THR A 246 18.66 8.86 17.58
CA THR A 246 19.47 10.01 17.96
C THR A 246 19.35 11.20 17.00
N SER A 247 19.19 10.94 15.70
CA SER A 247 19.24 11.96 14.64
C SER A 247 17.90 12.26 13.98
N GLY A 248 16.91 11.37 14.13
CA GLY A 248 15.59 11.49 13.52
C GLY A 248 14.63 12.40 14.29
N THR A 249 13.36 12.39 13.91
CA THR A 249 12.35 13.22 14.56
C THR A 249 12.09 12.74 15.98
N ARG A 250 12.21 13.65 16.95
CA ARG A 250 12.24 13.33 18.37
C ARG A 250 11.05 12.51 18.87
N PHE A 251 9.85 12.76 18.37
CA PHE A 251 8.66 12.03 18.83
C PHE A 251 8.50 10.65 18.18
N LEU A 252 9.24 10.36 17.11
CA LEU A 252 9.30 9.04 16.49
C LEU A 252 10.39 8.15 17.10
N ALA A 253 11.28 8.70 17.93
CA ALA A 253 12.39 7.98 18.55
C ALA A 253 11.95 6.70 19.29
N GLU A 254 10.85 6.74 20.04
CA GLU A 254 10.33 5.56 20.77
C GLU A 254 9.93 4.41 19.81
N HIS A 255 9.45 4.73 18.61
CA HIS A 255 9.12 3.71 17.60
C HIS A 255 10.38 3.03 17.07
N PHE A 256 11.45 3.79 16.81
CA PHE A 256 12.74 3.25 16.40
C PHE A 256 13.41 2.41 17.49
N GLU A 257 13.37 2.87 18.75
CA GLU A 257 13.90 2.11 19.89
C GLU A 257 13.20 0.75 20.00
N LYS A 258 11.86 0.76 19.94
CA LYS A 258 11.06 -0.47 19.98
C LYS A 258 11.40 -1.39 18.80
N ALA A 259 11.45 -0.85 17.58
CA ALA A 259 11.79 -1.64 16.40
C ALA A 259 13.19 -2.28 16.50
N ALA A 260 14.17 -1.58 17.07
CA ALA A 260 15.52 -2.11 17.28
C ALA A 260 15.56 -3.24 18.32
N VAL A 261 14.72 -3.16 19.35
CA VAL A 261 14.55 -4.25 20.33
C VAL A 261 13.86 -5.44 19.67
N ASP A 262 12.70 -5.22 19.03
CA ASP A 262 11.92 -6.24 18.37
C ASP A 262 12.74 -7.00 17.31
N LEU A 263 13.58 -6.29 16.54
CA LEU A 263 14.47 -6.87 15.53
C LEU A 263 15.53 -7.81 16.15
N ARG A 264 16.11 -7.43 17.29
CA ARG A 264 17.10 -8.27 18.00
C ARG A 264 16.46 -9.54 18.55
N GLU A 265 15.30 -9.40 19.20
CA GLU A 265 14.57 -10.52 19.78
C GLU A 265 14.19 -11.54 18.69
N LYS A 266 13.62 -11.07 17.57
CA LYS A 266 13.28 -11.94 16.43
C LYS A 266 14.49 -12.63 15.81
N ALA A 267 15.65 -11.96 15.74
CA ALA A 267 16.88 -12.55 15.20
C ALA A 267 17.48 -13.62 16.12
N ASP A 268 17.40 -13.44 17.44
CA ASP A 268 17.87 -14.40 18.44
C ASP A 268 17.00 -15.68 18.45
N GLU A 269 15.67 -15.53 18.33
CA GLU A 269 14.73 -16.65 18.25
C GLU A 269 14.99 -17.55 17.03
N GLN A 270 15.23 -16.95 15.86
CA GLN A 270 15.52 -17.68 14.62
C GLN A 270 16.91 -18.33 14.57
N SER A 271 17.84 -17.88 15.43
CA SER A 271 19.16 -18.48 15.59
C SER A 271 19.12 -19.76 16.43
N CYS A 272 18.04 -19.98 17.19
CA CYS A 272 17.84 -21.14 18.05
C CYS A 272 17.05 -22.29 17.40
N GLU A 273 16.46 -22.08 16.21
CA GLU A 273 15.73 -23.07 15.39
C GLU A 273 16.58 -23.69 14.26
#